data_AF-A0A179VD18-F1
#
_entry.id   AF-A0A179VD18-F1
#
_cell.length_a   1.000
_cell.length_b   1.000
_cell.length_c   1.000
_cell.angle_alpha   90.00
_cell.angle_beta   90.00
_cell.angle_gamma   90.00
#
_symmetry.space_group_name_H-M   'P 1'
#
loop_
_entity.id
_entity.type
_entity.pdbx_description
1 polymer ?
#
loop_
_entity_poly.entity_id
_entity_poly.type
_entity_poly.pdbx_seq_one_letter_code
_entity_poly.pdbx_strand_id
1 'polypeptide(L)' 'MPNLTGLPWSDVKPLLRKLGRVNVATKEVPVEDPAQKSRIIGQDPAAGAHLEPGAKITLTFGT' A
#
# COMPACT_ATOMS: atom_id res chain seq x y z
N MET A 1 -3.13 10.51 -0.65
CA MET A 1 -2.86 9.06 -0.63
C MET A 1 -4.03 8.32 -1.28
N PRO A 2 -3.83 7.44 -2.28
CA PRO A 2 -4.91 6.64 -2.85
C PRO A 2 -5.29 5.49 -1.92
N ASN A 3 -6.48 4.91 -2.13
CA ASN A 3 -6.86 3.68 -1.44
C ASN A 3 -6.25 2.48 -2.19
N LEU A 4 -5.41 1.74 -1.48
CA LEU A 4 -4.60 0.61 -1.94
C LEU A 4 -5.01 -0.69 -1.23
N THR A 5 -5.73 -0.59 -0.10
CA THR A 5 -6.23 -1.74 0.64
C THR A 5 -7.15 -2.59 -0.24
N GLY A 6 -6.94 -3.91 -0.25
CA GLY A 6 -7.65 -4.89 -1.09
C GLY A 6 -7.08 -5.06 -2.50
N LEU A 7 -6.20 -4.15 -2.95
CA LEU A 7 -5.57 -4.24 -4.27
C LEU A 7 -4.30 -5.12 -4.23
N PRO A 8 -3.99 -5.81 -5.34
CA PRO A 8 -2.71 -6.48 -5.51
C PRO A 8 -1.60 -5.46 -5.81
N TRP A 9 -0.35 -5.83 -5.53
CA TRP A 9 0.82 -4.97 -5.77
C TRP A 9 0.91 -4.44 -7.21
N SER A 10 0.46 -5.23 -8.18
CA SER A 10 0.46 -4.88 -9.62
C SER A 10 -0.35 -3.62 -9.92
N ASP A 11 -1.50 -3.43 -9.26
CA ASP A 11 -2.35 -2.24 -9.40
C ASP A 11 -1.84 -1.06 -8.57
N VAL A 12 -1.12 -1.35 -7.50
CA VAL A 12 -0.62 -0.35 -6.53
C VAL A 12 0.61 0.38 -7.08
N LYS A 13 1.52 -0.35 -7.74
CA LYS A 13 2.75 0.21 -8.34
C LYS A 13 2.50 1.40 -9.27
N PRO A 14 1.55 1.38 -10.23
CA PRO A 14 1.25 2.54 -11.06
C PRO A 14 0.59 3.69 -10.29
N LEU A 15 -0.23 3.41 -9.26
CA LEU A 15 -0.82 4.43 -8.40
C LEU A 15 0.25 5.19 -7.61
N LEU A 16 1.22 4.47 -7.03
CA LEU A 16 2.34 5.08 -6.31
C LEU A 16 3.21 5.94 -7.23
N ARG A 17 3.45 5.49 -8.47
CA ARG A 17 4.15 6.30 -9.49
C ARG A 17 3.44 7.62 -9.79
N LYS A 18 2.10 7.64 -9.79
CA LYS A 18 1.31 8.87 -10.01
C LYS A 18 1.44 9.87 -8.86
N LEU A 19 1.76 9.41 -7.64
CA LEU A 19 1.98 10.28 -6.48
C LEU A 19 3.33 11.02 -6.52
N GLY A 20 4.24 10.61 -7.41
CA GLY A 20 5.53 11.27 -7.60
C GLY A 20 6.62 10.71 -6.67
N ARG A 21 7.44 11.61 -6.11
CA ARG A 21 8.53 11.24 -5.18
C ARG A 21 7.94 10.81 -3.84
N VAL A 22 7.71 9.51 -3.67
CA VAL A 22 7.29 8.88 -2.40
C VAL A 22 8.20 7.70 -2.09
N ASN A 23 8.47 7.47 -0.81
CA ASN A 23 9.27 6.35 -0.34
C ASN A 23 8.36 5.21 0.07
N VAL A 24 8.36 4.10 -0.66
CA VAL A 24 7.44 2.98 -0.41
C VAL A 24 8.18 1.89 0.35
N ALA A 25 7.70 1.56 1.54
CA ALA A 25 8.13 0.43 2.34
C ALA A 25 7.04 -0.64 2.30
N THR A 26 7.42 -1.90 2.09
CA THR A 26 6.50 -3.03 2.09
C THR A 26 6.78 -3.92 3.30
N LYS A 27 5.71 -4.34 3.98
CA LYS A 27 5.73 -5.25 5.11
C LYS A 27 4.83 -6.43 4.79
N GLU A 28 5.22 -7.61 5.19
CA GLU A 28 4.45 -8.83 5.02
C GLU A 28 4.00 -9.33 6.38
N VAL A 29 2.75 -9.78 6.47
CA VAL A 29 2.20 -10.40 7.68
C VAL A 29 1.39 -11.64 7.31
N PRO A 30 1.51 -12.72 8.09
CA PRO A 30 0.72 -13.92 7.84
C PRO A 30 -0.76 -13.63 8.10
N VAL A 31 -1.62 -14.04 7.16
CA VAL A 31 -3.07 -13.89 7.28
C VAL A 31 -3.75 -15.25 7.22
N GLU A 32 -4.76 -15.43 8.07
CA GLU A 32 -5.59 -16.64 8.09
C GLU A 32 -6.58 -16.65 6.91
N ASP A 33 -7.00 -15.45 6.47
CA ASP A 33 -7.95 -15.30 5.36
C ASP A 33 -7.25 -15.46 3.99
N PRO A 34 -7.56 -16.50 3.20
CA PRO A 34 -6.99 -16.68 1.87
C PRO A 34 -7.36 -15.55 0.90
N ALA A 35 -8.46 -14.82 1.13
CA ALA A 35 -8.83 -13.67 0.32
C ALA A 35 -7.85 -12.50 0.50
N GLN A 36 -7.15 -12.44 1.64
CA GLN A 36 -6.17 -11.40 1.95
C GLN A 36 -4.75 -11.73 1.49
N LYS A 37 -4.50 -12.98 1.06
CA LYS A 37 -3.19 -13.41 0.57
C LYS A 37 -2.82 -12.69 -0.72
N SER A 38 -1.55 -12.27 -0.79
CA SER A 38 -0.99 -11.48 -1.88
C SER A 38 -1.73 -10.15 -2.16
N ARG A 39 -2.45 -9.64 -1.16
CA ARG A 39 -3.15 -8.35 -1.22
C ARG A 39 -2.66 -7.43 -0.14
N ILE A 40 -2.84 -6.13 -0.37
CA ILE A 40 -2.61 -5.13 0.66
C ILE A 40 -3.74 -5.19 1.66
N ILE A 41 -3.42 -5.51 2.91
CA ILE A 41 -4.38 -5.51 4.02
C ILE A 41 -4.30 -4.23 4.84
N GLY A 42 -3.23 -3.45 4.66
CA GLY A 42 -3.04 -2.19 5.38
C GLY A 42 -2.15 -1.23 4.61
N GLN A 43 -2.42 0.05 4.77
CA GLN A 43 -1.60 1.13 4.25
C GLN A 43 -1.44 2.21 5.30
N ASP A 44 -0.29 2.85 5.30
CA ASP A 44 0.03 4.00 6.12
C ASP A 44 0.85 4.99 5.30
N PRO A 45 0.46 6.26 5.18
CA PRO A 45 -0.74 6.88 5.75
C PRO A 45 -2.06 6.39 5.12
N ALA A 46 -3.18 6.66 5.79
CA ALA A 46 -4.51 6.21 5.37
C ALA A 46 -4.95 6.79 4.01
N ALA A 47 -5.90 6.14 3.35
CA ALA A 47 -6.46 6.63 2.10
C ALA A 47 -7.06 8.03 2.28
N GLY A 48 -6.81 8.92 1.31
CA GLY A 48 -7.18 10.34 1.39
C GLY A 48 -6.22 11.22 2.19
N ALA A 49 -5.27 10.65 2.93
CA ALA A 49 -4.31 11.45 3.69
C ALA A 49 -3.45 12.35 2.78
N HIS A 50 -3.11 13.52 3.29
CA HIS A 50 -2.20 14.44 2.62
C HIS A 50 -0.79 13.81 2.57
N LEU A 51 -0.22 13.73 1.38
CA LEU A 51 1.14 13.22 1.18
C LEU A 51 2.04 14.40 0.86
N GLU A 52 3.03 14.62 1.70
CA GLU A 52 4.08 15.59 1.43
C GLU A 52 5.08 15.02 0.39
N PRO A 53 5.80 15.89 -0.34
CA PRO A 53 6.86 15.46 -1.24
C PRO A 53 7.94 14.67 -0.47
N GLY A 54 8.19 13.42 -0.85
CA GLY A 54 9.13 12.53 -0.16
C GLY A 54 8.54 11.75 1.02
N ALA A 55 7.23 11.83 1.24
CA ALA A 55 6.55 11.08 2.30
C ALA A 55 6.82 9.57 2.20
N LYS A 56 6.97 8.95 3.36
CA LYS A 56 7.11 7.50 3.49
C LYS A 56 5.71 6.86 3.54
N ILE A 57 5.51 5.88 2.68
CA ILE A 57 4.31 5.07 2.58
C ILE A 57 4.68 3.65 2.99
N THR A 58 4.04 3.12 4.02
CA THR A 58 4.19 1.73 4.45
C THR A 58 2.98 0.93 4.02
N LEU A 59 3.19 -0.15 3.28
CA LEU A 59 2.14 -1.05 2.80
C LEU A 59 2.32 -2.42 3.45
N THR A 60 1.23 -2.98 3.93
CA THR A 60 1.20 -4.28 4.59
C THR A 60 0.48 -5.29 3.72
N PHE A 61 1.16 -6.38 3.39
CA PHE A 61 0.69 -7.48 2.56
C PHE A 61 0.33 -8.68 3.42
N GLY A 62 -0.79 -9.30 3.12
CA GLY A 62 -1.11 -10.63 3.65
C GLY A 62 -0.34 -11.71 2.89
N THR A 63 0.34 -12.61 3.59
CA THR A 63 0.96 -13.82 3.03
C THR A 63 0.22 -15.07 3.46
#